data_AF-A0A7T4KHE7-F1
#
_entry.id   AF-A0A7T4KHE7-F1
#
_cell.length_a   1.000
_cell.length_b   1.000
_cell.length_c   1.000
_cell.angle_alpha   90.00
_cell.angle_beta   90.00
_cell.angle_gamma   90.00
#
_symmetry.space_group_name_H-M   'P 1'
#
loop_
_entity.id
_entity.type
_entity.pdbx_description
1 polymer ?
#
loop_
_entity_poly.entity_id
_entity_poly.type
_entity_poly.pdbx_seq_one_letter_code
_entity_poly.pdbx_strand_id
1 'polypeptide(L)'
;MFNGLLDKAKSKITGKPVAQVQLERIGIKSEVKDIGLKVDGTTKTGLDIDEALENNLGRTFKTYDNYDDVTKTATSVKSVDMSSKTYTGGSGLSSKLNSDLKAIENFTEYSLKGRNLTKNDIEERVLKIVINNEPLNKSQMENLKKVVEHATEEGIKVEAVILK
;
A
#
# COMPACT_ATOMS: atom_id res chain seq x y z
N MET A 1 -5.52 -18.09 -11.81
CA MET A 1 -5.89 -19.02 -10.72
C MET A 1 -4.90 -18.86 -9.57
N PHE A 2 -5.37 -18.81 -8.33
CA PHE A 2 -4.52 -18.83 -7.13
C PHE A 2 -3.82 -20.18 -7.03
N ASN A 3 -2.48 -20.22 -7.01
CA ASN A 3 -1.71 -21.46 -7.01
C ASN A 3 -0.62 -21.43 -5.92
N GLY A 4 -1.01 -21.64 -4.67
CA GLY A 4 -0.12 -21.51 -3.51
C GLY A 4 1.08 -22.47 -3.52
N LEU A 5 1.00 -23.61 -4.22
CA LEU A 5 2.13 -24.50 -4.44
C LEU A 5 3.20 -23.86 -5.34
N LEU A 6 2.78 -23.24 -6.43
CA LEU A 6 3.66 -22.53 -7.34
C LEU A 6 4.32 -21.32 -6.67
N ASP A 7 3.57 -20.60 -5.82
CA ASP A 7 4.10 -19.44 -5.09
C ASP A 7 5.20 -19.83 -4.12
N LYS A 8 4.99 -20.93 -3.37
CA LYS A 8 6.02 -21.49 -2.48
C LYS A 8 7.25 -21.98 -3.25
N ALA A 9 7.06 -22.63 -4.40
CA ALA A 9 8.16 -23.08 -5.24
C ALA A 9 8.98 -21.90 -5.77
N LYS A 10 8.31 -20.87 -6.32
CA LYS A 10 8.96 -19.65 -6.79
C LYS A 10 9.69 -18.91 -5.67
N SER A 11 9.06 -18.77 -4.51
CA SER A 11 9.66 -18.17 -3.31
C SER A 11 10.97 -18.86 -2.91
N LYS A 12 11.01 -20.19 -2.92
CA LYS A 12 12.25 -20.96 -2.66
C LYS A 12 13.34 -20.69 -3.70
N ILE A 13 12.97 -20.55 -4.97
CA ILE A 13 13.93 -20.33 -6.07
C ILE A 13 14.48 -18.91 -6.04
N THR A 14 13.64 -17.91 -5.78
CA THR A 14 14.02 -16.49 -5.83
C THR A 14 14.55 -15.94 -4.51
N GLY A 15 14.35 -16.66 -3.40
CA GLY A 15 14.64 -16.17 -2.05
C GLY A 15 13.67 -15.08 -1.56
N LYS A 16 12.67 -14.71 -2.37
CA LYS A 16 11.65 -13.72 -1.99
C LYS A 16 10.62 -14.34 -1.05
N PRO A 17 10.04 -13.58 -0.10
CA PRO A 17 8.89 -14.04 0.65
C PRO A 17 7.70 -14.41 -0.25
N VAL A 18 6.87 -15.35 0.20
CA VAL A 18 5.70 -15.82 -0.55
C VAL A 18 4.75 -14.65 -0.87
N ALA A 19 4.52 -13.75 0.10
CA ALA A 19 3.70 -12.55 -0.10
C ALA A 19 4.20 -11.68 -1.25
N GLN A 20 5.53 -11.49 -1.36
CA GLN A 20 6.14 -10.69 -2.42
C GLN A 20 5.88 -11.31 -3.79
N VAL A 21 6.09 -12.63 -3.93
CA VAL A 21 5.79 -13.38 -5.16
C VAL A 21 4.31 -13.26 -5.54
N GLN A 22 3.42 -13.30 -4.55
CA GLN A 22 1.98 -13.18 -4.75
C GLN A 22 1.59 -11.79 -5.26
N LEU A 23 2.11 -10.73 -4.65
CA LEU A 23 1.86 -9.33 -5.03
C LEU A 23 2.39 -9.02 -6.44
N GLU A 24 3.63 -9.41 -6.74
CA GLU A 24 4.24 -9.19 -8.06
C GLU A 24 3.43 -9.85 -9.19
N ARG A 25 2.85 -11.03 -8.91
CA ARG A 25 1.99 -11.73 -9.89
C ARG A 25 0.73 -10.95 -10.25
N ILE A 26 0.22 -10.10 -9.37
CA ILE A 26 -0.96 -9.26 -9.65
C ILE A 26 -0.58 -7.82 -10.04
N GLY A 27 0.69 -7.58 -10.38
CA GLY A 27 1.16 -6.29 -10.88
C GLY A 27 1.55 -5.28 -9.80
N ILE A 28 1.58 -5.69 -8.52
CA ILE A 28 2.03 -4.82 -7.43
C ILE A 28 3.54 -4.92 -7.31
N LYS A 29 4.24 -3.81 -7.58
CA LYS A 29 5.66 -3.69 -7.24
C LYS A 29 5.82 -3.75 -5.73
N SER A 30 6.71 -4.60 -5.25
CA SER A 30 6.87 -4.80 -3.82
C SER A 30 8.33 -4.91 -3.38
N GLU A 31 8.62 -4.30 -2.24
CA GLU A 31 9.90 -4.40 -1.55
C GLU A 31 9.71 -5.00 -0.15
N VAL A 32 10.81 -5.47 0.44
CA VAL A 32 10.80 -6.04 1.77
C VAL A 32 11.73 -5.20 2.64
N LYS A 33 11.21 -4.70 3.77
CA LYS A 33 11.95 -3.83 4.69
C LYS A 33 11.94 -4.41 6.10
N ASP A 34 13.06 -4.22 6.79
CA ASP A 34 13.18 -4.47 8.22
C ASP A 34 13.42 -3.12 8.89
N ILE A 35 12.38 -2.61 9.55
CA ILE A 35 12.39 -1.31 10.24
C ILE A 35 12.17 -1.48 11.75
N GLY A 36 12.24 -2.71 12.26
CA GLY A 36 11.98 -3.01 13.68
C GLY A 36 10.51 -2.84 14.13
N LEU A 37 9.57 -2.67 13.20
CA LEU A 37 8.13 -2.52 13.46
C LEU A 37 7.33 -3.63 12.79
N LYS A 38 6.15 -3.95 13.34
CA LYS A 38 5.23 -4.96 12.79
C LYS A 38 3.89 -4.33 12.45
N VAL A 39 3.26 -4.76 11.36
CA VAL A 39 1.90 -4.32 11.05
C VAL A 39 0.90 -5.06 11.94
N ASP A 40 0.25 -4.35 12.86
CA ASP A 40 -0.71 -4.91 13.84
C ASP A 40 -2.12 -4.29 13.77
N GLY A 41 -2.34 -3.38 12.81
CA GLY A 41 -3.62 -2.71 12.59
C GLY A 41 -3.95 -1.58 13.58
N THR A 42 -3.08 -1.28 14.53
CA THR A 42 -3.29 -0.18 15.48
C THR A 42 -2.89 1.17 14.89
N THR A 43 -3.57 2.23 15.32
CA THR A 43 -3.24 3.60 14.90
C THR A 43 -1.83 4.00 15.33
N LYS A 44 -1.41 3.59 16.53
CA LYS A 44 -0.09 3.94 17.06
C LYS A 44 1.02 3.35 16.18
N THR A 45 0.96 2.06 15.89
CA THR A 45 1.96 1.41 15.04
C THR A 45 1.89 1.90 13.60
N GLY A 46 0.69 2.21 13.08
CA GLY A 46 0.53 2.83 11.77
C GLY A 46 1.26 4.18 11.65
N LEU A 47 1.18 5.04 12.68
CA LEU A 47 1.92 6.31 12.73
C LEU A 47 3.43 6.10 12.83
N ASP A 48 3.87 5.09 13.60
CA ASP A 48 5.30 4.80 13.74
C ASP A 48 5.89 4.22 12.44
N ILE A 49 5.12 3.41 11.69
CA ILE A 49 5.49 2.92 10.36
C ILE A 49 5.60 4.08 9.36
N ASP A 50 4.61 4.98 9.36
CA ASP A 50 4.58 6.13 8.47
C ASP A 50 5.77 7.07 8.69
N GLU A 51 6.13 7.32 9.96
CA GLU A 51 7.34 8.07 10.32
C GLU A 51 8.63 7.33 9.89
N ALA A 52 8.70 6.01 10.10
CA ALA A 52 9.84 5.20 9.68
C ALA A 52 9.99 5.09 8.14
N LEU A 53 8.92 5.36 7.39
CA LEU A 53 8.93 5.50 5.93
C LEU A 53 9.11 6.95 5.47
N GLU A 54 9.60 7.81 6.37
CA GLU A 54 10.03 9.18 6.10
C GLU A 54 8.91 10.12 5.63
N ASN A 55 7.70 10.03 6.21
CA ASN A 55 6.62 11.00 5.95
C ASN A 55 7.14 12.45 5.98
N ASN A 56 6.97 13.15 4.85
CA ASN A 56 7.48 14.51 4.66
C ASN A 56 6.39 15.57 4.48
N LEU A 57 5.10 15.20 4.51
CA LEU A 57 3.98 16.14 4.46
C LEU A 57 3.42 16.47 5.85
N GLY A 58 3.66 15.58 6.81
CA GLY A 58 3.24 15.67 8.20
C GLY A 58 2.08 14.75 8.52
N ARG A 59 2.04 14.23 9.75
CA ARG A 59 1.07 13.21 10.22
C ARG A 59 -0.41 13.51 10.00
N THR A 60 -0.78 14.77 9.87
CA THR A 60 -2.18 15.20 9.67
C THR A 60 -2.42 15.78 8.28
N PHE A 61 -1.46 15.63 7.37
CA PHE A 61 -1.65 16.05 5.98
C PHE A 61 -2.70 15.13 5.34
N LYS A 62 -3.63 15.73 4.60
CA LYS A 62 -4.74 14.98 4.04
C LYS A 62 -4.27 14.14 2.85
N THR A 63 -4.77 12.91 2.77
CA THR A 63 -4.61 11.97 1.64
C THR A 63 -3.20 11.43 1.45
N TYR A 64 -2.20 12.30 1.29
CA TYR A 64 -0.82 11.93 1.02
C TYR A 64 0.07 12.10 2.24
N ASP A 65 1.05 11.21 2.34
CA ASP A 65 2.02 11.14 3.43
C ASP A 65 3.42 11.57 2.94
N ASN A 66 3.73 11.33 1.67
CA ASN A 66 4.94 11.81 1.01
C ASN A 66 4.65 12.55 -0.29
N TYR A 67 5.48 13.53 -0.58
CA TYR A 67 5.59 14.14 -1.90
C TYR A 67 7.07 14.34 -2.27
N ASP A 68 7.45 13.86 -3.46
CA ASP A 68 8.76 14.07 -4.06
C ASP A 68 8.64 15.14 -5.15
N ASP A 69 9.36 16.25 -4.99
CA ASP A 69 9.28 17.42 -5.87
C ASP A 69 10.04 17.25 -7.18
N VAL A 70 10.99 16.31 -7.25
CA VAL A 70 11.77 15.99 -8.45
C VAL A 70 10.95 15.13 -9.39
N THR A 71 10.32 14.07 -8.85
CA THR A 71 9.50 13.13 -9.62
C THR A 71 8.03 13.54 -9.71
N LYS A 72 7.62 14.57 -8.97
CA LYS A 72 6.22 15.01 -8.84
C LYS A 72 5.30 13.87 -8.39
N THR A 73 5.83 12.96 -7.59
CA THR A 73 5.11 11.79 -7.10
C THR A 73 4.54 12.05 -5.71
N ALA A 74 3.22 11.91 -5.58
CA ALA A 74 2.53 11.93 -4.28
C ALA A 74 2.16 10.49 -3.84
N THR A 75 2.59 10.12 -2.64
CA THR A 75 2.39 8.78 -2.09
C THR A 75 1.49 8.81 -0.86
N SER A 76 0.44 8.00 -0.88
CA SER A 76 -0.40 7.69 0.28
C SER A 76 0.04 6.34 0.86
N VAL A 77 0.48 6.33 2.10
CA VAL A 77 0.95 5.15 2.82
C VAL A 77 -0.19 4.60 3.68
N LYS A 78 -0.46 3.30 3.58
CA LYS A 78 -1.51 2.63 4.34
C LYS A 78 -1.02 1.32 4.91
N SER A 79 -0.88 1.25 6.23
CA SER A 79 -0.59 0.00 6.94
C SER A 79 -1.84 -0.88 7.04
N VAL A 80 -1.74 -2.13 6.60
CA VAL A 80 -2.85 -3.10 6.57
C VAL A 80 -2.39 -4.42 7.17
N ASP A 81 -2.94 -4.77 8.33
CA ASP A 81 -2.72 -6.08 8.95
C ASP A 81 -3.52 -7.16 8.22
N MET A 82 -2.87 -7.87 7.31
CA MET A 82 -3.50 -8.92 6.49
C MET A 82 -3.91 -10.15 7.32
N SER A 83 -3.47 -10.27 8.58
CA SER A 83 -3.92 -11.35 9.48
C SER A 83 -5.26 -11.04 10.17
N SER A 84 -5.67 -9.76 10.18
CA SER A 84 -6.92 -9.33 10.82
C SER A 84 -8.16 -9.96 10.20
N LYS A 85 -9.10 -10.39 11.05
CA LYS A 85 -10.40 -10.98 10.64
C LYS A 85 -11.18 -10.09 9.68
N THR A 86 -11.01 -8.77 9.77
CA THR A 86 -11.65 -7.80 8.87
C THR A 86 -11.22 -7.98 7.41
N TYR A 87 -9.98 -8.42 7.18
CA TYR A 87 -9.37 -8.46 5.84
C TYR A 87 -9.18 -9.87 5.31
N THR A 88 -9.25 -10.90 6.15
CA THR A 88 -9.16 -12.30 5.69
C THR A 88 -10.30 -12.67 4.73
N GLY A 89 -11.50 -12.13 4.93
CA GLY A 89 -12.64 -12.28 4.03
C GLY A 89 -12.54 -11.51 2.70
N GLY A 90 -11.55 -10.61 2.57
CA GLY A 90 -11.25 -9.85 1.35
C GLY A 90 -12.16 -8.67 1.05
N SER A 91 -13.46 -8.73 1.39
CA SER A 91 -14.40 -7.62 1.15
C SER A 91 -14.03 -6.37 1.95
N GLY A 92 -13.72 -6.50 3.24
CA GLY A 92 -13.26 -5.38 4.07
C GLY A 92 -11.95 -4.77 3.57
N LEU A 93 -11.06 -5.58 2.99
CA LEU A 93 -9.81 -5.10 2.38
C LEU A 93 -10.11 -4.26 1.14
N SER A 94 -10.97 -4.77 0.25
CA SER A 94 -11.40 -4.06 -0.95
C SER A 94 -12.09 -2.74 -0.61
N SER A 95 -13.04 -2.74 0.35
CA SER A 95 -13.75 -1.52 0.76
C SER A 95 -12.81 -0.47 1.32
N LYS A 96 -11.85 -0.87 2.18
CA LYS A 96 -10.86 0.06 2.73
C LYS A 96 -10.01 0.68 1.63
N LEU A 97 -9.39 -0.15 0.78
CA LEU A 97 -8.46 0.34 -0.23
C LEU A 97 -9.17 1.17 -1.31
N ASN A 98 -10.39 0.82 -1.72
CA ASN A 98 -11.17 1.65 -2.63
C ASN A 98 -11.55 3.01 -2.01
N SER A 99 -11.79 3.06 -0.69
CA SER A 99 -11.97 4.35 0.00
C SER A 99 -10.70 5.19 -0.02
N ASP A 100 -9.53 4.56 0.15
CA ASP A 100 -8.24 5.23 0.07
C ASP A 100 -7.96 5.74 -1.37
N LEU A 101 -8.23 4.92 -2.40
CA LEU A 101 -8.14 5.31 -3.82
C LEU A 101 -9.06 6.50 -4.14
N LYS A 102 -10.30 6.47 -3.67
CA LYS A 102 -11.24 7.58 -3.86
C LYS A 102 -10.72 8.87 -3.21
N ALA A 103 -10.04 8.80 -2.07
CA ALA A 103 -9.44 9.97 -1.43
C ALA A 103 -8.26 10.54 -2.23
N ILE A 104 -7.49 9.69 -2.91
CA ILE A 104 -6.39 10.05 -3.82
C ILE A 104 -6.96 10.72 -5.08
N GLU A 105 -7.97 10.10 -5.70
CA GLU A 105 -8.67 10.59 -6.88
C GLU A 105 -9.28 11.99 -6.66
N ASN A 106 -9.97 12.17 -5.53
CA ASN A 106 -10.69 13.41 -5.20
C ASN A 106 -9.78 14.49 -4.57
N PHE A 107 -8.46 14.28 -4.51
CA PHE A 107 -7.56 15.28 -3.96
C PHE A 107 -7.46 16.49 -4.90
N THR A 108 -7.73 17.68 -4.36
CA THR A 108 -7.63 18.95 -5.10
C THR A 108 -6.47 19.79 -4.62
N GLU A 109 -6.43 20.07 -3.32
CA GLU A 109 -5.38 20.83 -2.65
C GLU A 109 -5.46 20.61 -1.13
N TYR A 110 -4.33 20.76 -0.46
CA TYR A 110 -4.29 20.83 0.99
C TYR A 110 -3.06 21.62 1.46
N SER A 111 -3.23 22.39 2.53
CA SER A 111 -2.16 23.15 3.15
C SER A 111 -2.06 22.83 4.63
N LEU A 112 -0.85 22.55 5.11
CA LEU A 112 -0.57 22.23 6.50
C LEU A 112 0.76 22.82 6.92
N LYS A 113 0.76 23.65 7.97
CA LYS A 113 1.97 24.24 8.59
C LYS A 113 2.93 24.86 7.54
N GLY A 114 2.39 25.55 6.55
CA GLY A 114 3.17 26.22 5.49
C GLY A 114 3.57 25.33 4.31
N ARG A 115 3.25 24.02 4.33
CA ARG A 115 3.38 23.13 3.16
C ARG A 115 2.07 23.15 2.38
N ASN A 116 2.12 23.48 1.10
CA ASN A 116 0.97 23.44 0.20
C ASN A 116 1.22 22.40 -0.90
N LEU A 117 0.23 21.57 -1.18
CA LEU A 117 0.23 20.64 -2.30
C LEU A 117 -1.09 20.73 -3.03
N THR A 118 -1.05 20.96 -4.34
CA THR A 118 -2.22 20.97 -5.21
C THR A 118 -2.16 19.80 -6.18
N LYS A 119 -3.31 19.42 -6.75
CA LYS A 119 -3.37 18.36 -7.76
C LYS A 119 -2.50 18.64 -8.99
N ASN A 120 -2.23 19.91 -9.29
CA ASN A 120 -1.43 20.32 -10.44
C ASN A 120 0.08 20.15 -10.19
N ASP A 121 0.48 20.01 -8.93
CA ASP A 121 1.86 19.71 -8.55
C ASP A 121 2.17 18.21 -8.69
N ILE A 122 1.15 17.36 -8.91
CA ILE A 122 1.27 15.91 -8.86
C ILE A 122 1.16 15.33 -10.28
N GLU A 123 2.23 14.73 -10.77
CA GLU A 123 2.24 13.98 -12.04
C GLU A 123 1.98 12.49 -11.80
N GLU A 124 2.44 11.94 -10.67
CA GLU A 124 2.24 10.54 -10.33
C GLU A 124 1.59 10.35 -8.96
N ARG A 125 0.58 9.47 -8.90
CA ARG A 125 -0.13 9.13 -7.66
C ARG A 125 0.15 7.68 -7.28
N VAL A 126 0.53 7.45 -6.04
CA VAL A 126 0.87 6.12 -5.53
C VAL A 126 0.06 5.81 -4.28
N LEU A 127 -0.65 4.69 -4.28
CA LEU A 127 -1.11 4.02 -3.08
C LEU A 127 -0.08 2.98 -2.67
N LYS A 128 0.63 3.23 -1.56
CA LYS A 128 1.64 2.32 -1.00
C LYS A 128 1.06 1.57 0.19
N ILE A 129 0.83 0.27 0.05
CA ILE A 129 0.33 -0.58 1.13
C ILE A 129 1.48 -1.21 1.92
N VAL A 130 1.44 -1.11 3.25
CA VAL A 130 2.43 -1.73 4.13
C VAL A 130 1.79 -2.92 4.83
N ILE A 131 2.33 -4.12 4.64
CA ILE A 131 1.69 -5.37 5.08
C ILE A 131 2.64 -6.25 5.91
N ASN A 132 2.06 -7.13 6.72
CA ASN A 132 2.80 -8.19 7.41
C ASN A 132 3.36 -9.23 6.42
N ASN A 133 4.51 -9.82 6.77
CA ASN A 133 5.17 -10.85 5.97
C ASN A 133 4.52 -12.23 6.11
N GLU A 134 3.26 -12.34 5.69
CA GLU A 134 2.49 -13.59 5.69
C GLU A 134 1.91 -13.88 4.31
N PRO A 135 1.81 -15.18 3.90
CA PRO A 135 1.15 -15.54 2.66
C PRO A 135 -0.29 -15.04 2.61
N LEU A 136 -0.63 -14.35 1.52
CA LEU A 136 -1.98 -13.87 1.27
C LEU A 136 -2.89 -15.04 0.85
N ASN A 137 -4.12 -15.03 1.38
CA ASN A 137 -5.12 -16.03 1.05
C ASN A 137 -5.80 -15.71 -0.30
N LYS A 138 -6.59 -16.67 -0.81
CA LYS A 138 -7.26 -16.54 -2.11
C LYS A 138 -8.17 -15.30 -2.19
N SER A 139 -8.98 -15.05 -1.16
CA SER A 139 -9.92 -13.90 -1.15
C SER A 139 -9.17 -12.57 -1.13
N GLN A 140 -8.10 -12.47 -0.35
CA GLN A 140 -7.22 -11.29 -0.32
C GLN A 140 -6.61 -11.03 -1.69
N MET A 141 -6.08 -12.07 -2.34
CA MET A 141 -5.50 -11.95 -3.68
C MET A 141 -6.52 -11.51 -4.74
N GLU A 142 -7.72 -12.08 -4.72
CA GLU A 142 -8.78 -11.72 -5.68
C GLU A 142 -9.26 -10.28 -5.48
N ASN A 143 -9.38 -9.83 -4.24
CA ASN A 143 -9.80 -8.47 -3.93
C ASN A 143 -8.69 -7.45 -4.19
N LEU A 144 -7.44 -7.74 -3.84
CA LEU A 144 -6.29 -6.88 -4.19
C LEU A 144 -6.16 -6.73 -5.70
N LYS A 145 -6.36 -7.81 -6.48
CA LYS A 145 -6.33 -7.73 -7.94
C LYS A 145 -7.36 -6.73 -8.47
N LYS A 146 -8.60 -6.76 -7.96
CA LYS A 146 -9.66 -5.81 -8.35
C LYS A 146 -9.31 -4.37 -7.98
N VAL A 147 -8.71 -4.17 -6.79
CA VAL A 147 -8.24 -2.86 -6.35
C VAL A 147 -7.13 -2.33 -7.27
N VAL A 148 -6.19 -3.17 -7.68
CA VAL A 148 -5.11 -2.78 -8.62
C VAL A 148 -5.67 -2.44 -10.00
N GLU A 149 -6.62 -3.24 -10.50
CA GLU A 149 -7.32 -2.95 -11.77
C GLU A 149 -7.99 -1.58 -11.72
N HIS A 150 -8.81 -1.32 -10.70
CA HIS A 150 -9.46 -0.03 -10.50
C HIS A 150 -8.47 1.14 -10.33
N ALA A 151 -7.41 0.96 -9.52
CA ALA A 151 -6.38 1.99 -9.36
C ALA A 151 -5.70 2.32 -10.70
N THR A 152 -5.43 1.31 -11.52
CA THR A 152 -4.81 1.49 -12.84
C THR A 152 -5.71 2.26 -13.80
N GLU A 153 -7.03 2.01 -13.78
CA GLU A 153 -8.02 2.77 -14.56
C GLU A 153 -8.02 4.26 -14.18
N GLU A 154 -7.79 4.58 -12.91
CA GLU A 154 -7.70 5.95 -12.37
C GLU A 154 -6.29 6.57 -12.46
N GLY A 155 -5.32 5.89 -13.10
CA GLY A 155 -3.94 6.36 -13.21
C GLY A 155 -3.18 6.38 -11.89
N ILE A 156 -3.62 5.61 -10.89
CA ILE A 156 -2.99 5.46 -9.58
C ILE A 156 -2.16 4.18 -9.56
N LYS A 157 -0.87 4.30 -9.24
CA LYS A 157 0.02 3.15 -9.06
C LYS A 157 -0.23 2.52 -7.69
N VAL A 158 -0.15 1.18 -7.62
CA VAL A 158 -0.19 0.44 -6.35
C VAL A 158 1.16 -0.21 -6.10
N GLU A 159 1.76 0.13 -4.97
CA GLU A 159 3.03 -0.43 -4.49
C GLU A 159 2.85 -1.06 -3.12
N ALA A 160 3.78 -1.93 -2.73
CA ALA A 160 3.74 -2.55 -1.42
C ALA A 160 5.10 -2.62 -0.73
N VAL A 161 5.07 -2.46 0.59
CA VAL A 161 6.19 -2.77 1.49
C VAL A 161 5.77 -3.93 2.37
N ILE A 162 6.57 -4.99 2.39
CA ILE A 162 6.39 -6.12 3.30
C ILE A 162 7.34 -5.92 4.49
N LEU A 163 6.81 -5.84 5.70
CA LEU A 163 7.62 -5.73 6.91
C LEU A 163 8.00 -7.11 7.45
N LYS A 164 9.30 -7.32 7.65
CA LYS A 164 9.86 -8.55 8.24
C LYS A 164 9.69 -8.64 9.75
#